data_AF-A0AAD6BRE9-F1
#
_entry.id   AF-A0AAD6BRE9-F1
#
_cell.length_a   1.000
_cell.length_b   1.000
_cell.length_c   1.000
_cell.angle_alpha   90.00
_cell.angle_beta   90.00
_cell.angle_gamma   90.00
#
_symmetry.space_group_name_H-M   'P 1'
#
loop_
_entity.id
_entity.type
_entity.pdbx_description
1 polymer ?
#
loop_
_entity_poly.entity_id
_entity_poly.type
_entity_poly.pdbx_seq_one_letter_code
_entity_poly.pdbx_strand_id
1 'polypeptide(L)'
;MQRRRRINPKDDATFYIDTGGDKAGLDVQYINAIKGRGIFTSIPFQKGDFLIEYRGELISKQECERRLKLYPVRLKCSCSISILMENCGASMQQKRMSLLEDL
;
A
#
# COMPACT_ATOMS: atom_id res chain seq x y z
N MET A 1 20.24 2.40 25.24
CA MET A 1 19.08 2.61 24.34
C MET A 1 17.81 2.57 25.17
N GLN A 2 17.05 3.65 25.27
CA GLN A 2 15.76 3.61 25.95
C GLN A 2 14.76 2.82 25.09
N ARG A 3 14.09 1.81 25.67
CA ARG A 3 13.00 1.10 25.00
C ARG A 3 11.84 2.08 24.83
N ARG A 4 11.58 2.50 23.60
CA ARG A 4 10.38 3.24 23.23
C ARG A 4 9.17 2.41 23.68
N ARG A 5 8.23 3.00 24.43
CA ARG A 5 7.00 2.30 24.82
C ARG A 5 6.30 1.84 23.54
N ARG A 6 6.02 0.55 23.44
CA ARG A 6 5.35 -0.04 22.27
C ARG A 6 3.91 0.45 22.24
N ILE A 7 3.56 1.22 21.21
CA ILE A 7 2.18 1.60 20.93
C ILE A 7 1.48 0.39 20.29
N ASN A 8 0.22 0.17 20.64
CA ASN A 8 -0.58 -0.85 19.99
C ASN A 8 -0.76 -0.48 18.50
N PRO A 9 -0.39 -1.36 17.55
CA PRO A 9 -0.43 -1.02 16.12
C PRO A 9 -1.84 -0.69 15.61
N LYS A 10 -2.90 -1.23 16.24
CA LYS A 10 -4.28 -0.88 15.85
C LYS A 10 -4.63 0.55 16.24
N ASP A 11 -4.29 0.93 17.47
CA ASP A 11 -4.56 2.28 17.98
C ASP A 11 -3.74 3.33 17.20
N ASP A 12 -2.48 2.99 16.87
CA ASP A 12 -1.60 3.81 16.00
C ASP A 12 -2.20 3.95 14.60
N ALA A 13 -2.69 2.84 14.01
CA ALA A 13 -3.36 2.87 12.72
C ALA A 13 -4.60 3.76 12.72
N THR A 14 -5.50 3.59 13.69
CA THR A 14 -6.71 4.40 13.84
C THR A 14 -6.38 5.88 13.90
N PHE A 15 -5.38 6.27 14.69
CA PHE A 15 -4.96 7.67 14.79
C PHE A 15 -4.55 8.27 13.44
N TYR A 16 -3.69 7.58 12.67
CA TYR A 16 -3.21 8.10 11.38
C TYR A 16 -4.27 8.07 10.28
N ILE A 17 -5.15 7.07 10.31
CA ILE A 17 -6.30 6.98 9.39
C ILE A 17 -7.26 8.14 9.65
N ASP A 18 -7.66 8.35 10.91
CA ASP A 18 -8.63 9.39 11.29
C ASP A 18 -8.09 10.80 11.03
N THR A 19 -6.79 11.00 11.23
CA THR A 19 -6.14 12.30 10.96
C THR A 19 -5.84 12.52 9.49
N GLY A 20 -5.99 11.50 8.62
CA GLY A 20 -5.60 11.59 7.22
C GLY A 20 -4.10 11.86 7.02
N GLY A 21 -3.27 11.55 8.02
CA GLY A 21 -1.82 11.79 8.01
C GLY A 21 -1.02 10.53 7.75
N ASP A 22 0.21 10.69 7.27
CA ASP A 22 1.17 9.61 7.16
C ASP A 22 2.18 9.68 8.30
N LYS A 23 2.70 8.52 8.69
CA LYS A 23 3.74 8.44 9.70
C LYS A 23 5.04 9.03 9.16
N ALA A 24 5.72 9.80 9.99
CA ALA A 24 7.01 10.38 9.63
C ALA A 24 8.06 9.29 9.34
N GLY A 25 9.05 9.65 8.52
CA GLY A 25 10.16 8.78 8.19
C GLY A 25 9.91 7.82 7.03
N LEU A 26 8.95 8.15 6.17
CA LEU A 26 8.68 7.48 4.89
C LEU A 26 8.93 8.48 3.76
N ASP A 27 9.96 8.23 2.96
CA ASP A 27 10.42 9.12 1.91
C ASP A 27 10.28 8.46 0.53
N VAL A 28 9.74 9.20 -0.44
CA VAL A 28 9.64 8.72 -1.82
C VAL A 28 10.96 8.98 -2.54
N GLN A 29 11.57 7.92 -3.06
CA GLN A 29 12.82 8.01 -3.82
C GLN A 29 12.68 7.33 -5.17
N TYR A 30 13.43 7.82 -6.15
CA TYR A 30 13.55 7.17 -7.45
C TYR A 30 14.50 5.97 -7.33
N ILE A 31 14.06 4.82 -7.84
CA ILE A 31 14.84 3.58 -7.83
C ILE A 31 15.59 3.44 -9.16
N ASN A 32 14.86 3.32 -10.28
CA ASN A 32 15.42 3.25 -11.64
C ASN A 32 14.29 3.34 -12.68
N ALA A 33 14.67 3.31 -13.97
CA ALA A 33 13.72 3.49 -15.08
C ALA A 33 12.69 2.36 -15.22
N ILE A 34 12.97 1.19 -14.63
CA ILE A 34 12.10 0.01 -14.68
C ILE A 34 11.09 0.04 -13.53
N LYS A 35 11.55 0.34 -12.30
CA LYS A 35 10.73 0.33 -11.08
C LYS A 35 10.03 1.66 -10.81
N GLY A 36 10.57 2.76 -11.33
CA GLY A 36 10.10 4.11 -11.05
C GLY A 36 10.45 4.54 -9.63
N ARG A 37 9.45 4.94 -8.85
CA ARG A 37 9.60 5.46 -7.48
C ARG A 37 9.20 4.40 -6.44
N GLY A 38 9.87 4.40 -5.30
CA GLY A 38 9.53 3.58 -4.14
C GLY A 38 9.57 4.39 -2.85
N ILE A 39 9.03 3.80 -1.78
CA ILE A 39 9.03 4.38 -0.43
C ILE A 39 10.18 3.76 0.37
N PHE A 40 10.98 4.60 1.01
CA PHE A 40 12.12 4.22 1.83
C PHE A 40 11.94 4.75 3.26
N THR A 41 12.44 4.01 4.23
CA THR A 41 12.37 4.42 5.64
C THR A 41 13.61 5.23 6.02
N SER A 42 13.44 6.46 6.53
CA SER A 42 14.53 7.25 7.11
C SER A 42 14.69 7.07 8.63
N ILE A 43 13.76 6.34 9.25
CA ILE A 43 13.81 5.95 10.67
C ILE A 43 13.62 4.43 10.82
N PRO A 44 14.12 3.81 11.91
CA PRO A 44 13.93 2.39 12.14
C PRO A 44 12.48 2.07 12.52
N PHE A 45 11.92 1.05 11.88
CA PHE A 45 10.65 0.43 12.24
C PHE A 45 10.88 -0.97 12.80
N GLN A 46 10.02 -1.41 13.72
CA GLN A 46 10.07 -2.74 14.33
C GLN A 46 8.98 -3.64 13.77
N LYS A 47 9.20 -4.96 13.87
CA LYS A 47 8.20 -5.96 13.47
C LYS A 47 6.90 -5.75 14.25
N GLY A 48 5.81 -5.59 13.51
CA GLY A 48 4.46 -5.38 14.05
C GLY A 48 4.12 -3.92 14.33
N ASP A 49 4.96 -2.98 13.88
CA ASP A 49 4.59 -1.56 13.84
C ASP A 49 3.60 -1.29 12.71
N PHE A 50 2.68 -0.36 12.93
CA PHE A 50 1.92 0.26 11.85
C PHE A 50 2.85 1.19 11.05
N LEU A 51 2.76 1.09 9.71
CA LEU A 51 3.56 1.89 8.77
C LEU A 51 2.74 3.02 8.14
N ILE A 52 1.79 2.66 7.28
CA ILE A 52 0.97 3.60 6.49
C ILE A 52 -0.30 2.89 6.02
N GLU A 53 -1.34 3.67 5.74
CA GLU A 53 -2.56 3.21 5.10
C GLU A 53 -2.41 3.18 3.58
N TYR A 54 -2.90 2.13 2.92
CA TYR A 54 -3.07 2.15 1.47
C TYR A 54 -4.33 2.93 1.10
N ARG A 55 -4.18 4.21 0.80
CA ARG A 55 -5.31 5.09 0.45
C ARG A 55 -5.72 4.91 -1.00
N GLY A 56 -7.02 4.87 -1.23
CA GLY A 56 -7.62 4.78 -2.55
C GLY A 56 -9.13 4.70 -2.49
N GLU A 57 -9.76 4.67 -3.66
CA GLU A 57 -11.18 4.43 -3.78
C GLU A 57 -11.47 2.94 -3.67
N LEU A 58 -12.32 2.55 -2.73
CA LEU A 58 -12.86 1.20 -2.67
C LEU A 58 -13.89 1.04 -3.80
N ILE A 59 -13.53 0.24 -4.79
CA ILE A 59 -14.35 0.01 -5.99
C ILE A 59 -14.84 -1.43 -6.04
N SER A 60 -16.00 -1.63 -6.66
CA SER A 60 -16.53 -2.97 -6.91
C SER A 60 -15.66 -3.72 -7.93
N LYS A 61 -15.82 -5.04 -7.98
CA LYS A 61 -15.16 -5.88 -8.99
C LYS A 61 -15.51 -5.43 -10.41
N GLN A 62 -16.78 -5.10 -10.66
CA GLN A 62 -17.25 -4.64 -11.97
C GLN A 62 -16.60 -3.31 -12.37
N GLU A 63 -16.47 -2.39 -11.41
CA GLU A 63 -15.82 -1.10 -11.63
C GLU A 63 -14.31 -1.26 -11.87
N CYS A 64 -13.66 -2.15 -11.13
CA CYS A 64 -12.28 -2.56 -11.37
C CYS A 64 -12.08 -3.09 -12.80
N GLU A 65 -12.91 -4.03 -13.24
CA GLU A 65 -12.85 -4.58 -14.60
C GLU A 65 -13.11 -3.51 -15.67
N ARG A 66 -14.05 -2.58 -15.41
CA ARG A 66 -14.32 -1.46 -16.31
C ARG A 66 -13.12 -0.54 -16.43
N ARG A 67 -12.48 -0.16 -15.31
CA ARG A 67 -11.26 0.67 -15.30
C ARG A 67 -10.13 -0.04 -16.03
N LEU A 68 -9.93 -1.33 -15.77
CA LEU A 68 -8.90 -2.15 -16.43
C LEU A 68 -9.01 -2.12 -17.96
N LYS A 69 -10.24 -2.15 -18.52
CA LYS A 69 -10.48 -2.07 -19.97
C LYS A 69 -10.11 -0.71 -20.57
N LEU A 70 -10.14 0.37 -19.79
CA LEU A 70 -9.83 1.72 -20.26
C LEU A 70 -8.34 1.99 -20.37
N TYR A 71 -7.48 1.18 -19.75
CA TYR A 71 -6.03 1.34 -19.82
C TYR A 71 -5.48 0.65 -21.08
N PRO A 72 -5.06 1.40 -22.11
CA PRO A 72 -4.49 0.79 -23.29
C PRO A 72 -3.13 0.19 -22.92
N VAL A 73 -2.89 -1.06 -23.31
CA VAL A 73 -1.65 -1.83 -23.04
C VAL A 73 -0.36 -1.06 -23.42
N ARG A 74 -0.46 -0.04 -24.30
CA ARG A 74 0.66 0.80 -24.75
C ARG A 74 0.92 2.07 -23.92
N LEU A 75 -0.04 2.54 -23.12
CA LEU A 75 0.19 3.66 -22.22
C LEU A 75 0.67 3.07 -20.90
N LYS A 76 1.98 3.21 -20.63
CA LYS A 76 2.61 2.91 -19.34
C LYS A 76 2.13 3.89 -18.26
N CYS A 77 0.83 3.93 -18.01
CA CYS A 77 0.25 4.59 -16.86
C CYS A 77 0.27 3.55 -15.74
N SER A 78 0.96 3.85 -14.64
CA SER A 78 1.02 2.95 -13.48
C SER A 78 -0.38 2.72 -12.93
N CYS A 79 -0.97 1.56 -13.22
CA CYS A 79 -2.24 1.14 -12.64
C CYS A 79 -1.99 0.59 -11.24
N SER A 80 -2.48 1.27 -10.22
CA SER A 80 -2.37 0.87 -8.82
C SER A 80 -3.72 0.35 -8.32
N ILE A 81 -4.27 -0.66 -8.99
CA ILE A 81 -5.47 -1.36 -8.52
C ILE A 81 -5.01 -2.48 -7.58
N SER A 82 -5.53 -2.45 -6.36
CA SER A 82 -5.27 -3.45 -5.34
C SER A 82 -6.54 -4.22 -5.04
N ILE A 83 -6.52 -5.55 -5.19
CA ILE A 83 -7.67 -6.41 -4.91
C ILE A 83 -7.57 -6.88 -3.46
N LEU A 84 -8.53 -6.43 -2.64
CA LEU A 84 -8.74 -6.93 -1.28
C LEU A 84 -9.76 -8.07 -1.35
N MET A 85 -9.33 -9.30 -1.03
CA MET A 85 -10.25 -10.43 -0.84
C MET A 85 -10.68 -10.44 0.62
N GLU A 86 -11.97 -10.30 0.90
CA GLU A 86 -12.52 -10.54 2.24
C GLU A 86 -12.49 -12.05 2.50
N ASN A 87 -11.45 -12.52 3.19
CA ASN A 87 -11.49 -13.84 3.81
C ASN A 87 -12.23 -13.70 5.14
N CYS A 88 -13.35 -14.43 5.26
CA CYS A 88 -14.06 -14.63 6.51
C CYS A 88 -13.06 -15.02 7.61
N GLY A 89 -12.81 -14.13 8.57
CA GLY A 89 -11.84 -14.32 9.65
C GLY A 89 -10.47 -13.69 9.42
N ALA A 90 -10.36 -12.39 9.72
CA ALA A 90 -9.14 -11.71 10.18
C ALA A 90 -7.80 -12.00 9.45
N SER A 91 -7.68 -11.58 8.18
CA SER A 91 -6.50 -10.85 7.68
C SER A 91 -6.77 -10.34 6.27
N MET A 92 -6.71 -9.02 6.06
CA MET A 92 -6.68 -8.45 4.72
C MET A 92 -5.38 -8.92 4.05
N GLN A 93 -5.47 -9.84 3.09
CA GLN A 93 -4.36 -10.17 2.22
C GLN A 93 -4.51 -9.41 0.91
N GLN A 94 -3.61 -8.46 0.67
CA GLN A 94 -3.47 -7.80 -0.62
C GLN A 94 -2.77 -8.77 -1.57
N LYS A 95 -3.52 -9.41 -2.46
CA LYS A 95 -2.94 -10.30 -3.47
C LYS A 95 -2.38 -9.45 -4.60
N ARG A 96 -1.05 -9.47 -4.76
CA ARG A 96 -0.35 -8.84 -5.89
C ARG A 96 -0.89 -9.48 -7.18
N MET A 97 -1.47 -8.67 -8.05
CA MET A 97 -1.88 -9.10 -9.38
C MET A 97 -0.59 -9.41 -10.17
N SER A 98 -0.33 -10.70 -10.36
CA SER A 98 0.80 -11.22 -11.14
C SER A 98 0.55 -10.93 -12.62
N LEU A 99 0.87 -9.71 -13.07
CA LEU A 99 0.94 -9.37 -14.49
C LEU A 99 2.40 -9.11 -14.93
N LEU A 100 3.38 -9.55 -14.12
CA LEU A 100 4.80 -9.23 -14.29
C LEU A 100 5.70 -10.38 -13.82
N GLU A 101 5.28 -11.63 -14.05
CA GLU A 101 6.16 -12.81 -13.91
C GLU A 101 6.50 -13.47 -15.26
N ASP A 102 6.02 -12.93 -16.39
CA ASP A 102 6.29 -13.47 -17.74
C ASP A 102 7.23 -12.58 -18.59
N LEU A 103 8.25 -11.97 -17.98
CA LEU A 103 9.35 -11.32 -18.69
C LEU A 103 10.71 -11.74 -18.13
#